data_AF-A0A7Y1SZA1-F1
#
_entry.id   AF-A0A7Y1SZA1-F1
#
_cell.length_a   1.000
_cell.length_b   1.000
_cell.length_c   1.000
_cell.angle_alpha   90.00
_cell.angle_beta   90.00
_cell.angle_gamma   90.00
#
_symmetry.space_group_name_H-M   'P 1'
#
loop_
_entity.id
_entity.type
_entity.pdbx_description
1 polymer ?
#
loop_
_entity_poly.entity_id
_entity_poly.type
_entity_poly.pdbx_seq_one_letter_code
_entity_poly.pdbx_strand_id
1 'polypeptide(L)'
;MQSSKLGHIIKKIGVFGLIFVLVPLLLFSLVSGTEGGDNGIYDIIKNSPNAIPWVILIALLFLSKSRSKLAGVLITLIGIGVVYFFNFSGPNFWWITFIVTCLIPVFGLLILLSSYLNMP
;
A
#
# COMPACT_ATOMS: atom_id res chain seq x y z
N MET A 1 26.73 17.76 -3.27
CA MET A 1 26.73 16.30 -3.03
C MET A 1 25.52 15.73 -3.76
N GLN A 2 25.73 14.99 -4.85
CA GLN A 2 24.68 14.72 -5.82
C GLN A 2 24.00 13.37 -5.54
N SER A 3 22.78 13.44 -5.03
CA SER A 3 21.85 12.31 -5.02
C SER A 3 21.71 11.73 -6.44
N SER A 4 21.72 10.41 -6.59
CA SER A 4 21.71 9.79 -7.91
C SER A 4 20.38 10.07 -8.62
N LYS A 5 20.45 10.50 -9.89
CA LYS A 5 19.23 10.71 -10.72
C LYS A 5 18.37 9.45 -10.76
N LEU A 6 19.01 8.29 -10.79
CA LEU A 6 18.36 6.97 -10.74
C LEU A 6 17.57 6.75 -9.45
N GLY A 7 18.16 7.04 -8.28
CA GLY A 7 17.49 6.88 -6.99
C GLY A 7 16.21 7.72 -6.89
N HIS A 8 16.22 8.95 -7.41
CA HIS A 8 15.00 9.77 -7.46
C HIS A 8 13.91 9.21 -8.37
N ILE A 9 14.28 8.67 -9.53
CA ILE A 9 13.31 8.05 -10.46
C ILE A 9 12.68 6.82 -9.82
N ILE A 10 13.50 5.94 -9.22
CA ILE A 10 13.03 4.73 -8.53
C ILE A 10 12.06 5.10 -7.40
N LYS A 11 12.39 6.13 -6.59
CA LYS A 11 11.50 6.61 -5.54
C LYS A 11 10.15 7.06 -6.08
N LYS A 12 10.14 7.83 -7.18
CA LYS A 12 8.90 8.31 -7.81
C LYS A 12 8.06 7.14 -8.32
N ILE A 13 8.67 6.16 -8.98
CA ILE A 13 7.97 4.95 -9.43
C ILE A 13 7.34 4.21 -8.24
N GLY A 14 8.10 4.00 -7.17
CA GLY A 14 7.60 3.38 -5.94
C GLY A 14 6.43 4.14 -5.32
N VAL A 15 6.55 5.47 -5.19
CA VAL A 15 5.51 6.32 -4.59
C VAL A 15 4.25 6.37 -5.44
N PHE A 16 4.36 6.68 -6.73
CA PHE A 16 3.19 6.80 -7.60
C PHE A 16 2.53 5.45 -7.87
N GLY A 17 3.32 4.39 -8.03
CA GLY A 17 2.80 3.03 -8.15
C GLY A 17 2.02 2.60 -6.92
N LEU A 18 2.53 2.91 -5.72
CA LEU A 18 1.84 2.58 -4.48
C LEU A 18 0.54 3.39 -4.32
N ILE A 19 0.52 4.68 -4.68
CA ILE A 19 -0.72 5.49 -4.70
C ILE A 19 -1.75 4.89 -5.67
N PHE A 20 -1.30 4.50 -6.88
CA PHE A 20 -2.16 3.90 -7.90
C PHE A 20 -2.83 2.61 -7.43
N VAL A 21 -2.17 1.84 -6.56
CA VAL A 21 -2.73 0.64 -5.94
C VAL A 21 -3.60 0.96 -4.72
N LEU A 22 -3.12 1.81 -3.80
CA LEU A 22 -3.76 2.02 -2.51
C LEU A 22 -5.04 2.86 -2.59
N VAL A 23 -5.14 3.83 -3.50
CA VAL A 23 -6.34 4.67 -3.60
C VAL A 23 -7.56 3.85 -4.04
N PRO A 24 -7.49 3.03 -5.11
CA PRO A 24 -8.58 2.12 -5.45
C PRO A 24 -8.92 1.14 -4.34
N LEU A 25 -7.93 0.54 -3.67
CA LEU A 25 -8.17 -0.39 -2.56
C LEU A 25 -8.84 0.27 -1.36
N LEU A 26 -8.45 1.51 -1.04
CA LEU A 26 -9.09 2.30 0.00
C LEU A 26 -10.57 2.55 -0.33
N LEU A 27 -10.86 3.04 -1.52
CA LEU A 27 -12.25 3.31 -1.96
C LEU A 27 -13.07 2.01 -1.99
N PHE A 28 -12.50 0.94 -2.56
CA PHE A 28 -13.14 -0.37 -2.60
C PHE A 28 -13.43 -0.86 -1.17
N SER A 29 -12.48 -0.75 -0.25
CA SER A 29 -12.68 -1.20 1.13
C SER A 29 -13.75 -0.41 1.88
N LEU A 30 -14.02 0.85 1.53
CA LEU A 30 -15.07 1.64 2.16
C LEU A 30 -16.47 1.23 1.69
N VAL A 31 -16.59 0.80 0.43
CA VAL A 31 -17.88 0.50 -0.23
C VAL A 31 -18.16 -1.01 -0.26
N SER A 32 -17.14 -1.86 -0.19
CA SER A 32 -17.32 -3.31 -0.20
C SER A 32 -18.23 -3.76 0.95
N GLY A 33 -19.21 -4.62 0.69
CA GLY A 33 -20.11 -5.12 1.74
C GLY A 33 -21.20 -4.14 2.19
N THR A 34 -21.36 -2.99 1.52
CA THR A 34 -22.57 -2.15 1.68
C THR A 34 -23.72 -2.62 0.78
N GLU A 35 -23.50 -3.65 -0.03
CA GLU A 35 -24.49 -4.26 -0.92
C GLU A 35 -25.56 -4.98 -0.08
N GLY A 36 -26.72 -4.34 0.11
CA GLY A 36 -27.86 -4.88 0.87
C GLY A 36 -28.25 -4.10 2.14
N GLY A 37 -27.58 -2.99 2.43
CA GLY A 37 -27.96 -2.09 3.51
C GLY A 37 -28.89 -0.97 3.04
N ASP A 38 -30.05 -0.82 3.71
CA ASP A 38 -31.00 0.26 3.42
C ASP A 38 -30.54 1.64 3.94
N ASN A 39 -29.40 1.71 4.64
CA ASN A 39 -28.99 2.87 5.44
C ASN A 39 -27.87 3.72 4.80
N GLY A 40 -27.44 3.40 3.58
CA GLY A 40 -26.53 4.23 2.77
C GLY A 40 -25.21 4.57 3.48
N ILE A 41 -25.04 5.83 3.91
CA ILE A 41 -23.81 6.34 4.57
C ILE A 41 -23.47 5.56 5.84
N TYR A 42 -24.49 5.09 6.58
CA TYR A 42 -24.26 4.32 7.81
C TYR A 42 -23.49 3.03 7.55
N ASP A 43 -23.77 2.34 6.43
CA ASP A 43 -23.11 1.09 6.08
C ASP A 43 -21.65 1.32 5.67
N ILE A 44 -21.33 2.47 5.05
CA ILE A 44 -19.95 2.90 4.78
C ILE A 44 -19.17 3.10 6.08
N ILE A 45 -19.76 3.80 7.07
CA ILE A 45 -19.12 4.02 8.37
C ILE A 45 -18.87 2.69 9.07
N LYS A 46 -19.85 1.79 9.05
CA LYS A 46 -19.74 0.45 9.61
C LYS A 46 -18.61 -0.36 8.96
N ASN A 47 -18.40 -0.20 7.66
CA ASN A 47 -17.35 -0.91 6.92
C ASN A 47 -15.97 -0.22 6.96
N SER A 48 -15.89 1.01 7.48
CA SER A 48 -14.65 1.78 7.58
C SER A 48 -13.45 1.09 8.26
N PRO A 49 -13.62 0.12 9.19
CA PRO A 49 -12.48 -0.62 9.73
C PRO A 49 -11.68 -1.38 8.65
N ASN A 50 -12.31 -1.79 7.54
CA ASN A 50 -11.63 -2.45 6.42
C ASN A 50 -10.68 -1.51 5.66
N ALA A 51 -10.82 -0.19 5.85
CA ALA A 51 -9.96 0.82 5.26
C ALA A 51 -8.63 1.01 6.02
N ILE A 52 -8.54 0.53 7.27
CA ILE A 52 -7.41 0.78 8.17
C ILE A 52 -6.05 0.38 7.55
N PRO A 53 -5.88 -0.83 6.96
CA PRO A 53 -4.59 -1.22 6.39
C PRO A 53 -4.11 -0.27 5.28
N TRP A 54 -5.04 0.23 4.47
CA TRP A 54 -4.74 1.12 3.35
C TRP A 54 -4.40 2.53 3.85
N VAL A 55 -5.14 3.03 4.84
CA VAL A 55 -4.84 4.33 5.48
C VAL A 55 -3.45 4.31 6.12
N ILE A 56 -3.09 3.22 6.81
CA ILE A 56 -1.75 3.06 7.41
C ILE A 56 -0.66 3.09 6.33
N LEU A 57 -0.83 2.37 5.23
CA LEU A 57 0.13 2.36 4.12
C LEU A 57 0.25 3.74 3.45
N ILE A 58 -0.86 4.49 3.31
CA ILE A 58 -0.86 5.88 2.83
C ILE A 58 -0.14 6.81 3.82
N ALA A 59 -0.32 6.65 5.13
CA ALA A 59 0.39 7.42 6.13
C ALA A 59 1.92 7.18 6.05
N LEU A 60 2.35 5.94 5.82
CA LEU A 60 3.76 5.59 5.61
C LEU A 60 4.33 6.17 4.32
N LEU A 61 3.51 6.36 3.29
CA LEU A 61 3.88 7.10 2.08
C LEU A 61 4.28 8.54 2.39
N PHE A 62 3.56 9.23 3.27
CA PHE A 62 3.96 10.56 3.74
C PHE A 62 5.26 10.54 4.53
N LEU A 63 5.47 9.51 5.37
CA LEU A 63 6.74 9.31 6.09
C LEU A 63 7.93 9.10 5.14
N SER A 64 7.70 8.53 3.95
CA SER A 64 8.77 8.30 2.96
C SER A 64 9.44 9.60 2.46
N LYS A 65 8.80 10.77 2.64
CA LYS A 65 9.38 12.07 2.29
C LYS A 65 10.60 12.41 3.16
N SER A 66 10.52 12.18 4.47
CA SER A 66 11.59 12.48 5.43
C SER A 66 12.42 11.27 5.83
N ARG A 67 11.83 10.06 5.86
CA ARG A 67 12.49 8.82 6.31
C ARG A 67 12.27 7.68 5.33
N SER A 68 12.80 7.80 4.11
CA SER A 68 12.57 6.81 3.03
C SER A 68 12.98 5.38 3.39
N LYS A 69 14.10 5.18 4.10
CA LYS A 69 14.53 3.83 4.54
C LYS A 69 13.50 3.19 5.48
N LEU A 70 13.12 3.90 6.55
CA LEU A 70 12.14 3.42 7.52
C LEU A 70 10.78 3.17 6.87
N ALA A 71 10.30 4.12 6.05
CA ALA A 71 9.05 3.96 5.33
C ALA A 71 9.07 2.75 4.39
N GLY A 72 10.15 2.56 3.63
CA GLY A 72 10.31 1.40 2.73
C GLY A 72 10.25 0.08 3.48
N VAL A 73 10.99 -0.06 4.60
CA VAL A 73 10.93 -1.26 5.45
C VAL A 73 9.52 -1.53 5.96
N LEU A 74 8.86 -0.51 6.54
CA LEU A 74 7.52 -0.66 7.11
C LEU A 74 6.48 -1.02 6.05
N ILE A 75 6.50 -0.36 4.88
CA ILE A 75 5.61 -0.65 3.76
C ILE A 75 5.83 -2.08 3.25
N THR A 76 7.09 -2.52 3.12
CA THR A 76 7.39 -3.88 2.68
C THR A 76 6.89 -4.92 3.68
N LEU A 77 7.16 -4.75 4.97
CA LEU A 77 6.72 -5.69 6.01
C LEU A 77 5.20 -5.78 6.11
N ILE A 78 4.50 -4.63 6.13
CA ILE A 78 3.04 -4.60 6.14
C ILE A 78 2.48 -5.15 4.83
N GLY A 79 3.10 -4.85 3.69
CA GLY A 79 2.73 -5.39 2.38
C GLY A 79 2.82 -6.91 2.32
N ILE A 80 3.88 -7.51 2.88
CA ILE A 80 3.97 -8.97 3.02
C ILE A 80 2.83 -9.51 3.89
N GLY A 81 2.53 -8.84 5.00
CA GLY A 81 1.39 -9.18 5.85
C GLY A 81 0.05 -9.13 5.11
N VAL A 82 -0.16 -8.11 4.27
CA VAL A 82 -1.34 -7.96 3.39
C VAL A 82 -1.40 -9.10 2.37
N VAL A 83 -0.28 -9.45 1.72
CA VAL A 83 -0.22 -10.59 0.79
C VAL A 83 -0.62 -11.88 1.50
N TYR A 84 -0.07 -12.14 2.69
CA TYR A 84 -0.42 -13.31 3.49
C TYR A 84 -1.92 -13.34 3.85
N PHE A 85 -2.42 -12.26 4.45
CA PHE A 85 -3.79 -12.18 4.92
C PHE A 85 -4.80 -12.36 3.78
N PHE A 86 -4.68 -11.60 2.68
CA PHE A 86 -5.69 -11.63 1.62
C PHE A 86 -5.63 -12.85 0.70
N ASN A 87 -4.51 -13.58 0.65
CA ASN A 87 -4.35 -14.67 -0.31
C ASN A 87 -4.14 -16.05 0.33
N PHE A 88 -3.65 -16.12 1.56
CA PHE A 88 -3.26 -17.38 2.19
C PHE A 88 -3.98 -17.67 3.51
N SER A 89 -4.76 -16.71 4.05
CA SER A 89 -5.53 -16.95 5.29
C SER A 89 -6.97 -17.43 5.06
N GLY A 90 -7.47 -17.32 3.83
CA GLY A 90 -8.85 -17.67 3.45
C GLY A 90 -8.98 -19.01 2.73
N PRO A 91 -10.22 -19.46 2.45
CA PRO A 91 -10.49 -20.73 1.78
C PRO A 91 -10.22 -20.71 0.27
N ASN A 92 -10.12 -19.52 -0.34
CA ASN A 92 -10.00 -19.33 -1.78
C ASN A 92 -8.75 -18.52 -2.12
N PHE A 93 -8.10 -18.87 -3.23
CA PHE A 93 -6.97 -18.13 -3.79
C PHE A 93 -7.38 -17.45 -5.10
N TRP A 94 -7.28 -16.11 -5.14
CA TRP A 94 -7.67 -15.31 -6.30
C TRP A 94 -6.44 -14.65 -6.93
N TRP A 95 -6.13 -15.01 -8.18
CA TRP A 95 -4.94 -14.51 -8.88
C TRP A 95 -4.86 -12.99 -8.97
N ILE A 96 -5.99 -12.32 -9.21
CA ILE A 96 -6.04 -10.85 -9.31
C ILE A 96 -5.68 -10.21 -7.97
N THR A 97 -6.30 -10.67 -6.87
CA THR A 97 -6.00 -10.22 -5.51
C THR A 97 -4.53 -10.44 -5.18
N PHE A 98 -3.98 -11.60 -5.56
CA PHE A 98 -2.58 -11.94 -5.32
C PHE A 98 -1.63 -10.98 -6.04
N ILE A 99 -1.87 -10.73 -7.34
CA ILE A 99 -1.05 -9.80 -8.13
C ILE A 99 -1.13 -8.39 -7.53
N VAL A 100 -2.34 -7.88 -7.26
CA VAL A 100 -2.54 -6.52 -6.73
C VAL A 100 -1.87 -6.35 -5.38
N THR A 101 -2.03 -7.31 -4.46
CA THR A 101 -1.43 -7.24 -3.12
C THR A 101 0.10 -7.38 -3.16
N CYS A 102 0.65 -8.18 -4.09
CA CYS A 102 2.10 -8.29 -4.30
C CYS A 102 2.76 -7.00 -4.81
N LEU A 103 2.03 -6.10 -5.47
CA LEU A 103 2.57 -4.81 -5.88
C LEU A 103 2.96 -3.93 -4.68
N ILE A 104 2.30 -4.08 -3.53
CA ILE A 104 2.56 -3.28 -2.32
C ILE A 104 3.99 -3.50 -1.80
N PRO A 105 4.44 -4.72 -1.47
CA PRO A 105 5.81 -4.93 -1.03
C PRO A 105 6.83 -4.63 -2.13
N VAL A 106 6.51 -4.83 -3.41
CA VAL A 106 7.38 -4.44 -4.53
C VAL A 106 7.63 -2.93 -4.55
N PHE A 107 6.58 -2.11 -4.44
CA PHE A 107 6.74 -0.66 -4.37
C PHE A 107 7.43 -0.21 -3.07
N GLY A 108 7.18 -0.90 -1.95
CA GLY A 108 7.93 -0.71 -0.70
C GLY A 108 9.44 -0.95 -0.88
N LEU A 109 9.81 -2.02 -1.58
CA LEU A 109 11.20 -2.35 -1.91
C LEU A 109 11.83 -1.30 -2.84
N LEU A 110 11.09 -0.75 -3.79
CA LEU A 110 11.59 0.36 -4.63
C LEU A 110 11.87 1.62 -3.80
N ILE A 111 10.99 1.97 -2.86
CA ILE A 111 11.21 3.08 -1.92
C ILE A 111 12.45 2.79 -1.05
N LEU A 112 12.60 1.57 -0.55
CA LEU A 112 13.75 1.15 0.24
C LEU A 112 15.06 1.22 -0.57
N LEU A 113 15.08 0.64 -1.77
CA LEU A 113 16.23 0.66 -2.69
C LEU A 113 16.65 2.10 -3.01
N SER A 114 15.67 2.97 -3.31
CA SER A 114 15.95 4.39 -3.54
C SER A 114 16.63 5.08 -2.36
N SER A 115 16.37 4.61 -1.13
CA SER A 115 17.00 5.19 0.06
C SER A 115 18.50 4.88 0.12
N TYR A 116 18.93 3.71 -0.35
CA TYR A 116 20.35 3.34 -0.43
C TYR A 116 21.07 4.04 -1.58
N LEU A 117 20.39 4.23 -2.72
CA LEU A 117 20.96 4.92 -3.89
C LEU A 117 21.11 6.44 -3.73
N ASN A 118 20.52 7.01 -2.69
CA ASN A 118 20.60 8.42 -2.36
C ASN A 118 21.39 8.67 -1.07
N MET A 119 22.02 7.63 -0.49
CA MET A 119 22.94 7.80 0.64
C MET A 119 24.25 8.43 0.17
N PRO A 120 24.87 9.29 1.00
CA PRO A 120 26.23 9.79 0.80
C PRO A 120 27.25 8.69 0.56
#